data_AF-A0A0L0V7F1-F1
#
_entry.id   AF-A0A0L0V7F1-F1
#
_cell.length_a   1.000
_cell.length_b   1.000
_cell.length_c   1.000
_cell.angle_alpha   90.00
_cell.angle_beta   90.00
_cell.angle_gamma   90.00
#
_symmetry.space_group_name_H-M   'P 1'
#
loop_
_entity.id
_entity.type
_entity.pdbx_description
1 polymer ?
#
loop_
_entity_poly.entity_id
_entity_poly.type
_entity_poly.pdbx_seq_one_letter_code
_entity_poly.pdbx_strand_id
1 'polypeptide(L)'
;MEDTRYRTRTSQAVRRWSHGYPPSGSGYPPTGLDRHSLVGSPPLLLVGIQDSKHARKTSVNQLLSGARLLCFGKYWFPILHLSVIVESDNSSLYVKDIFNSDKQDDGRAYRFLNEVTLKIALEHKECTGLAIYLFILGELCDSWLNQTMSHFDRIVSAYTSHFFLARWYQYLREQENSTDGVMSFKRNGISHQSHKIFSTLADSLLSLILSHREYYPDTPLMPWKHGTEACEHIFGWMRVILPNFTVLDARQMMPKIFIIVKSIMSGKVKMLKSDHIHSGYQYSFSDSVVCSPKLTDASKKFPNNEQIDELLKLAEKRAKTLIKFTGMQKVPGKESSRSSTGRSVDNG
;
A
#
# COMPACT_ATOMS: atom_id res chain seq x y z
N MET A 1 22.55 -25.24 -22.88
CA MET A 1 21.97 -26.13 -21.83
C MET A 1 22.02 -25.54 -20.41
N GLU A 2 22.59 -24.34 -20.18
CA GLU A 2 22.55 -23.64 -18.87
C GLU A 2 21.32 -22.74 -18.67
N ASP A 3 20.71 -22.29 -19.75
CA ASP A 3 19.61 -21.31 -19.76
C ASP A 3 18.30 -21.85 -19.14
N THR A 4 18.03 -23.15 -19.26
CA THR A 4 16.82 -23.79 -18.70
C THR A 4 16.91 -24.01 -17.18
N ARG A 5 18.12 -24.13 -16.63
CA ARG A 5 18.34 -24.38 -15.18
C ARG A 5 18.21 -23.10 -14.34
N TYR A 6 18.56 -21.93 -14.88
CA TYR A 6 18.36 -20.65 -14.21
C TYR A 6 16.87 -20.25 -14.15
N ARG A 7 16.11 -20.47 -15.23
CA ARG A 7 14.70 -20.08 -15.37
C ARG A 7 13.73 -20.85 -14.45
N THR A 8 14.13 -22.04 -14.00
CA THR A 8 13.36 -22.83 -13.03
C THR A 8 13.54 -22.30 -11.59
N ARG A 9 14.63 -21.56 -11.31
CA ARG A 9 14.96 -21.09 -9.96
C ARG A 9 14.13 -19.89 -9.50
N THR A 10 13.56 -19.07 -10.37
CA THR A 10 12.77 -17.90 -9.93
C THR A 10 11.32 -18.24 -9.69
N SER A 11 10.71 -19.06 -10.55
CA SER A 11 9.43 -19.69 -10.22
C SER A 11 9.56 -20.51 -8.93
N GLN A 12 10.67 -21.22 -8.73
CA GLN A 12 10.97 -21.89 -7.46
C GLN A 12 11.35 -20.95 -6.33
N ALA A 13 11.98 -19.80 -6.55
CA ALA A 13 12.32 -18.86 -5.47
C ALA A 13 11.05 -18.21 -4.96
N VAL A 14 10.24 -17.61 -5.85
CA VAL A 14 8.91 -17.08 -5.54
C VAL A 14 8.06 -18.16 -4.84
N ARG A 15 8.02 -19.40 -5.36
CA ARG A 15 7.35 -20.55 -4.69
C ARG A 15 8.02 -21.01 -3.38
N ARG A 16 9.34 -20.90 -3.24
CA ARG A 16 10.10 -21.23 -2.03
C ARG A 16 9.82 -20.21 -0.93
N TRP A 17 9.53 -18.96 -1.28
CA TRP A 17 9.02 -17.95 -0.36
C TRP A 17 7.52 -18.11 -0.07
N SER A 18 6.76 -18.73 -0.97
CA SER A 18 5.40 -19.22 -0.69
C SER A 18 5.36 -20.44 0.24
N HIS A 19 6.39 -21.31 0.22
CA HIS A 19 6.39 -22.61 0.92
C HIS A 19 7.42 -22.72 2.07
N GLY A 20 8.30 -21.73 2.22
CA GLY A 20 9.46 -21.77 3.14
C GLY A 20 9.23 -21.20 4.53
N TYR A 21 8.06 -20.60 4.79
CA TYR A 21 7.56 -20.48 6.15
C TYR A 21 6.82 -21.77 6.48
N PRO A 22 7.08 -22.41 7.64
CA PRO A 22 6.40 -23.65 7.98
C PRO A 22 4.88 -23.42 7.94
N PRO A 23 4.07 -24.48 7.68
CA PRO A 23 2.64 -24.42 7.89
C PRO A 23 2.42 -24.21 9.38
N SER A 24 2.44 -22.94 9.83
CA SER A 24 2.01 -22.63 11.18
C SER A 24 0.53 -22.94 11.20
N GLY A 25 0.14 -23.92 12.02
CA GLY A 25 -1.25 -24.34 12.26
C GLY A 25 -2.09 -23.23 12.90
N SER A 26 -2.16 -22.07 12.29
CA SER A 26 -2.74 -20.85 12.84
C SER A 26 -3.40 -19.97 11.78
N GLY A 27 -4.21 -20.56 10.89
CA GLY A 27 -5.29 -19.84 10.19
C GLY A 27 -4.93 -18.54 9.46
N TYR A 28 -3.68 -18.33 9.06
CA TYR A 28 -3.33 -17.23 8.15
C TYR A 28 -3.77 -17.63 6.73
N PRO A 29 -4.47 -16.77 5.98
CA PRO A 29 -4.65 -17.02 4.56
C PRO A 29 -3.28 -17.13 3.88
N PRO A 30 -3.10 -18.02 2.90
CA PRO A 30 -1.83 -18.17 2.19
C PRO A 30 -1.37 -16.82 1.63
N THR A 31 -0.08 -16.54 1.74
CA THR A 31 0.57 -15.38 1.10
C THR A 31 0.18 -15.37 -0.38
N GLY A 32 -0.18 -14.18 -0.90
CA GLY A 32 -0.71 -14.04 -2.26
C GLY A 32 0.26 -14.38 -3.39
N LEU A 33 1.49 -14.83 -3.07
CA LEU A 33 2.54 -15.19 -4.02
C LEU A 33 2.23 -16.45 -4.85
N ASP A 34 1.22 -17.23 -4.50
CA ASP A 34 0.82 -18.44 -5.27
C ASP A 34 0.01 -18.13 -6.55
N ARG A 35 -0.15 -16.87 -6.95
CA ARG A 35 -0.97 -16.47 -8.11
C ARG A 35 -0.25 -15.57 -9.12
N HIS A 36 1.00 -15.84 -9.45
CA HIS A 36 1.64 -15.15 -10.55
C HIS A 36 1.46 -15.89 -11.86
N SER A 37 0.69 -15.29 -12.77
CA SER A 37 0.53 -15.78 -14.14
C SER A 37 1.81 -15.57 -14.93
N LEU A 38 2.21 -16.57 -15.71
CA LEU A 38 3.26 -16.43 -16.71
C LEU A 38 2.63 -16.07 -18.06
N VAL A 39 3.19 -15.09 -18.76
CA VAL A 39 2.68 -14.61 -20.06
C VAL A 39 3.81 -14.51 -21.07
N GLY A 40 3.54 -14.84 -22.33
CA GLY A 40 4.47 -14.68 -23.45
C GLY A 40 5.26 -15.94 -23.83
N SER A 41 6.14 -15.79 -24.81
CA SER A 41 7.07 -16.82 -25.28
C SER A 41 8.46 -16.19 -25.50
N PRO A 42 9.42 -16.42 -24.59
CA PRO A 42 9.34 -17.27 -23.41
C PRO A 42 8.41 -16.71 -22.30
N PRO A 43 7.88 -17.58 -21.41
CA PRO A 43 6.98 -17.16 -20.34
C PRO A 43 7.69 -16.26 -19.32
N LEU A 44 7.14 -15.06 -19.10
CA LEU A 44 7.63 -14.07 -18.13
C LEU A 44 6.62 -13.87 -17.00
N LEU A 45 7.12 -13.50 -15.82
CA LEU A 45 6.29 -13.23 -14.65
C LEU A 45 5.44 -11.97 -14.85
N LEU A 46 4.11 -12.13 -14.84
CA LEU A 46 3.19 -11.00 -14.79
C LEU A 46 2.93 -10.61 -13.33
N VAL A 47 3.42 -9.44 -12.93
CA VAL A 47 3.17 -8.87 -11.60
C VAL A 47 1.97 -7.93 -11.68
N GLY A 48 0.86 -8.32 -11.05
CA GLY A 48 -0.28 -7.43 -10.87
C GLY A 48 0.01 -6.39 -9.81
N ILE A 49 -0.14 -5.11 -10.15
CA ILE A 49 0.18 -3.98 -9.26
C ILE A 49 -1.11 -3.24 -8.89
N GLN A 50 -1.21 -2.83 -7.62
CA GLN A 50 -2.24 -1.89 -7.17
C GLN A 50 -1.72 -0.46 -7.24
N ASP A 51 -2.58 0.49 -7.59
CA ASP A 51 -2.20 1.90 -7.64
C ASP A 51 -1.90 2.42 -6.22
N SER A 52 -0.64 2.76 -5.98
CA SER A 52 -0.14 3.23 -4.68
C SER A 52 -0.64 4.63 -4.31
N LYS A 53 -0.91 5.52 -5.28
CA LYS A 53 -1.54 6.82 -5.01
C LYS A 53 -2.98 6.65 -4.60
N HIS A 54 -3.72 5.77 -5.29
CA HIS A 54 -5.08 5.43 -4.86
C HIS A 54 -5.06 4.77 -3.48
N ALA A 55 -4.11 3.87 -3.19
CA ALA A 55 -4.01 3.26 -1.87
C ALA A 55 -3.77 4.30 -0.76
N ARG A 56 -2.96 5.34 -1.02
CA ARG A 56 -2.77 6.48 -0.12
C ARG A 56 -4.07 7.26 0.12
N LYS A 57 -4.91 7.46 -0.90
CA LYS A 57 -6.26 8.03 -0.69
C LYS A 57 -7.13 7.10 0.15
N THR A 58 -7.11 5.80 -0.16
CA THR A 58 -7.90 4.79 0.53
C THR A 58 -7.56 4.73 2.02
N SER A 59 -6.27 4.79 2.40
CA SER A 59 -5.84 4.78 3.80
C SER A 59 -6.38 5.96 4.59
N VAL A 60 -6.33 7.17 4.03
CA VAL A 60 -6.87 8.36 4.69
C VAL A 60 -8.39 8.32 4.75
N ASN A 61 -9.05 7.82 3.71
CA ASN A 61 -10.51 7.68 3.68
C ASN A 61 -11.05 6.66 4.70
N GLN A 62 -10.26 5.68 5.16
CA GLN A 62 -10.68 4.79 6.25
C GLN A 62 -10.82 5.54 7.58
N LEU A 63 -9.96 6.52 7.87
CA LEU A 63 -10.03 7.33 9.10
C LEU A 63 -11.31 8.17 9.17
N LEU A 64 -11.77 8.66 8.01
CA LEU A 64 -12.94 9.55 7.92
C LEU A 64 -14.24 8.81 7.55
N SER A 65 -14.26 7.48 7.64
CA SER A 65 -15.42 6.69 7.20
C SER A 65 -16.69 6.95 8.03
N GLY A 66 -16.61 7.60 9.21
CA GLY A 66 -17.72 7.99 10.10
C GLY A 66 -18.51 6.84 10.73
N ALA A 67 -18.68 5.75 9.98
CA ALA A 67 -19.42 4.54 10.33
C ALA A 67 -18.60 3.53 11.15
N ARG A 68 -17.32 3.81 11.42
CA ARG A 68 -16.40 2.89 12.10
C ARG A 68 -15.55 3.63 13.12
N LEU A 69 -15.38 3.04 14.29
CA LEU A 69 -14.38 3.46 15.27
C LEU A 69 -13.17 2.54 15.12
N LEU A 70 -12.17 3.00 14.37
CA LEU A 70 -10.96 2.22 14.15
C LEU A 70 -10.19 2.04 15.46
N CYS A 71 -9.80 0.80 15.74
CA CYS A 71 -8.99 0.48 16.90
C CYS A 71 -8.10 -0.74 16.67
N PHE A 72 -7.01 -0.80 17.41
CA PHE A 72 -6.14 -1.96 17.53
C PHE A 72 -5.54 -2.04 18.93
N GLY A 73 -5.51 -3.25 19.49
CA GLY A 73 -5.03 -3.48 20.85
C GLY A 73 -5.71 -2.54 21.85
N LYS A 74 -4.90 -1.83 22.64
CA LYS A 74 -5.37 -0.86 23.65
C LYS A 74 -5.68 0.54 23.11
N TYR A 75 -5.57 0.78 21.80
CA TYR A 75 -5.73 2.09 21.20
C TYR A 75 -6.95 2.16 20.28
N TRP A 76 -7.68 3.25 20.36
CA TRP A 76 -8.69 3.67 19.37
C TRP A 76 -8.35 5.08 18.89
N PHE A 77 -8.77 5.42 17.68
CA PHE A 77 -8.46 6.73 17.09
C PHE A 77 -9.69 7.27 16.35
N PRO A 78 -10.51 8.10 17.02
CA PRO A 78 -11.66 8.76 16.42
C PRO A 78 -11.21 9.96 15.58
N ILE A 79 -12.17 10.52 14.83
CA ILE A 79 -11.97 11.75 14.08
C ILE A 79 -11.53 12.94 14.95
N LEU A 80 -11.87 12.94 16.25
CA LEU A 80 -11.44 13.99 17.19
C LEU A 80 -9.92 14.08 17.35
N HIS A 81 -9.18 12.98 17.21
CA HIS A 81 -7.71 13.04 17.23
C HIS A 81 -7.17 13.81 16.01
N LEU A 82 -7.90 13.83 14.89
CA LEU A 82 -7.53 14.65 13.75
C LEU A 82 -7.81 16.14 14.00
N SER A 83 -8.83 16.48 14.78
CA SER A 83 -9.07 17.86 15.23
C SER A 83 -7.88 18.39 16.04
N VAL A 84 -7.33 17.60 16.96
CA VAL A 84 -6.13 17.96 17.71
C VAL A 84 -4.96 18.28 16.77
N ILE A 85 -4.76 17.45 15.73
CA ILE A 85 -3.67 17.66 14.78
C ILE A 85 -3.89 18.92 13.92
N VAL A 86 -5.11 19.19 13.44
CA VAL A 86 -5.37 20.36 12.58
C VAL A 86 -5.32 21.68 13.35
N GLU A 87 -5.63 21.66 14.64
CA GLU A 87 -5.58 22.83 15.53
C GLU A 87 -4.16 23.11 16.06
N SER A 88 -3.22 22.18 15.89
CA SER A 88 -1.84 22.36 16.36
C SER A 88 -1.06 23.39 15.51
N ASP A 89 -0.26 24.21 16.17
CA ASP A 89 0.67 25.12 15.51
C ASP A 89 1.65 24.31 14.65
N ASN A 90 1.77 24.65 13.36
CA ASN A 90 2.53 23.93 12.31
C ASN A 90 1.81 22.72 11.68
N SER A 91 0.50 22.56 11.90
CA SER A 91 -0.24 21.53 11.16
C SER A 91 -0.10 21.72 9.66
N SER A 92 0.21 20.63 8.97
CA SER A 92 0.14 20.60 7.52
C SER A 92 -1.28 20.39 7.01
N LEU A 93 -2.22 19.99 7.88
CA LEU A 93 -3.61 19.72 7.52
C LEU A 93 -4.42 21.02 7.47
N TYR A 94 -5.37 21.07 6.54
CA TYR A 94 -6.43 22.09 6.54
C TYR A 94 -7.70 21.56 7.21
N VAL A 95 -8.54 22.45 7.75
CA VAL A 95 -9.86 22.07 8.30
C VAL A 95 -10.68 21.30 7.26
N LYS A 96 -10.63 21.71 5.98
CA LYS A 96 -11.29 21.03 4.86
C LYS A 96 -10.76 19.62 4.57
N ASP A 97 -9.56 19.29 5.04
CA ASP A 97 -8.97 17.95 4.85
C ASP A 97 -9.64 16.91 5.75
N ILE A 98 -10.26 17.35 6.84
CA ILE A 98 -10.97 16.51 7.81
C ILE A 98 -12.48 16.67 7.63
N PHE A 99 -12.96 17.92 7.62
CA PHE A 99 -14.39 18.24 7.54
C PHE A 99 -14.79 18.62 6.11
N ASN A 100 -15.86 18.03 5.59
CA ASN A 100 -16.32 18.24 4.22
C ASN A 100 -15.22 18.01 3.16
N SER A 101 -14.46 16.93 3.35
CA SER A 101 -13.28 16.64 2.55
C SER A 101 -13.60 16.15 1.15
N ASP A 102 -12.85 16.64 0.17
CA ASP A 102 -12.76 16.01 -1.14
C ASP A 102 -11.98 14.70 -0.99
N LYS A 103 -12.68 13.58 -1.21
CA LYS A 103 -12.11 12.23 -1.09
C LYS A 103 -11.18 11.86 -2.25
N GLN A 104 -11.17 12.67 -3.32
CA GLN A 104 -10.34 12.50 -4.50
C GLN A 104 -9.11 13.40 -4.51
N ASP A 105 -8.98 14.35 -3.59
CA ASP A 105 -7.79 15.21 -3.47
C ASP A 105 -6.56 14.40 -3.02
N ASP A 106 -5.62 14.19 -3.94
CA ASP A 106 -4.32 13.57 -3.67
C ASP A 106 -3.47 14.40 -2.69
N GLY A 107 -3.60 15.73 -2.74
CA GLY A 107 -2.86 16.65 -1.86
C GLY A 107 -3.25 16.46 -0.40
N ARG A 108 -4.54 16.24 -0.12
CA ARG A 108 -5.03 15.87 1.22
C ARG A 108 -4.37 14.59 1.70
N ALA A 109 -4.36 13.55 0.87
CA ALA A 109 -3.79 12.27 1.26
C ALA A 109 -2.28 12.39 1.57
N TYR A 110 -1.56 13.24 0.83
CA TYR A 110 -0.16 13.59 1.10
C TYR A 110 0.02 14.31 2.44
N ARG A 111 -0.79 15.34 2.72
CA ARG A 111 -0.73 16.09 3.99
C ARG A 111 -1.00 15.19 5.20
N PHE A 112 -1.93 14.23 5.07
CA PHE A 112 -2.22 13.27 6.14
C PHE A 112 -1.06 12.32 6.45
N LEU A 113 -0.37 11.82 5.43
CA LEU A 113 0.66 10.78 5.58
C LEU A 113 2.08 11.34 5.48
N ASN A 114 2.28 12.62 5.79
CA ASN A 114 3.61 13.22 5.84
C ASN A 114 4.22 13.18 7.24
N GLU A 115 5.52 13.52 7.30
CA GLU A 115 6.30 13.55 8.54
C GLU A 115 5.77 14.56 9.56
N VAL A 116 5.23 15.71 9.11
CA VAL A 116 4.77 16.79 9.98
C VAL A 116 3.54 16.34 10.77
N THR A 117 2.56 15.74 10.08
CA THR A 117 1.33 15.21 10.69
C THR A 117 1.65 14.06 11.63
N LEU A 118 2.58 13.16 11.26
CA LEU A 118 3.03 12.10 12.15
C LEU A 118 3.72 12.65 13.41
N LYS A 119 4.58 13.67 13.26
CA LYS A 119 5.28 14.29 14.39
C LYS A 119 4.30 14.91 15.39
N ILE A 120 3.33 15.68 14.90
CA ILE A 120 2.29 16.27 15.76
C ILE A 120 1.50 15.16 16.47
N ALA A 121 1.12 14.10 15.74
CA ALA A 121 0.41 12.97 16.35
C ALA A 121 1.21 12.26 17.46
N LEU A 122 2.55 12.30 17.41
CA LEU A 122 3.44 11.74 18.43
C LEU A 122 3.63 12.65 19.64
N GLU A 123 3.44 13.96 19.49
CA GLU A 123 3.51 14.94 20.58
C GLU A 123 2.30 14.83 21.53
N HIS A 124 1.17 14.36 21.01
CA HIS A 124 -0.10 14.21 21.75
C HIS A 124 -0.34 12.76 22.18
N LYS A 125 -0.37 12.50 23.50
CA LYS A 125 -0.46 11.12 24.05
C LYS A 125 -1.73 10.39 23.62
N GLU A 126 -2.85 11.08 23.56
CA GLU A 126 -4.14 10.58 23.08
C GLU A 126 -4.07 10.17 21.60
N CYS A 127 -3.24 10.83 20.81
CA CYS A 127 -3.06 10.54 19.38
C CYS A 127 -2.12 9.35 19.12
N THR A 128 -1.56 8.68 20.14
CA THR A 128 -0.61 7.56 19.96
C THR A 128 -1.12 6.47 19.00
N GLY A 129 -2.40 6.08 19.12
CA GLY A 129 -3.00 5.09 18.22
C GLY A 129 -3.05 5.58 16.76
N LEU A 130 -3.40 6.85 16.57
CA LEU A 130 -3.41 7.48 15.26
C LEU A 130 -2.00 7.60 14.69
N ALA A 131 -1.01 7.98 15.50
CA ALA A 131 0.38 8.07 15.08
C ALA A 131 0.91 6.71 14.55
N ILE A 132 0.58 5.61 15.22
CA ILE A 132 0.95 4.26 14.75
C ILE A 132 0.25 3.93 13.42
N TYR A 133 -1.03 4.29 13.28
CA TYR A 133 -1.76 4.10 12.02
C TYR A 133 -1.12 4.88 10.87
N LEU A 134 -0.82 6.18 11.10
CA LEU A 134 -0.16 7.05 10.13
C LEU A 134 1.22 6.52 9.76
N PHE A 135 2.00 6.06 10.72
CA PHE A 135 3.31 5.44 10.49
C PHE A 135 3.18 4.18 9.61
N ILE A 136 2.30 3.24 9.97
CA ILE A 136 2.17 1.97 9.24
C ILE A 136 1.71 2.19 7.79
N LEU A 137 0.71 3.05 7.56
CA LEU A 137 0.22 3.27 6.19
C LEU A 137 1.09 4.27 5.41
N GLY A 138 1.75 5.20 6.09
CA GLY A 138 2.77 6.09 5.52
C GLY A 138 3.95 5.29 4.97
N GLU A 139 4.56 4.44 5.80
CA GLU A 139 5.66 3.54 5.41
C GLU A 139 5.29 2.66 4.21
N LEU A 140 4.07 2.12 4.19
CA LEU A 140 3.60 1.31 3.06
C LEU A 140 3.49 2.16 1.78
N CYS A 141 2.93 3.36 1.86
CA CYS A 141 2.81 4.24 0.69
C CYS A 141 4.19 4.72 0.21
N ASP A 142 5.09 5.05 1.13
CA ASP A 142 6.42 5.58 0.82
C ASP A 142 7.33 4.50 0.26
N SER A 143 7.16 3.23 0.65
CA SER A 143 7.81 2.10 0.00
C SER A 143 7.56 2.03 -1.52
N TRP A 144 6.47 2.63 -1.99
CA TRP A 144 6.19 2.79 -3.42
C TRP A 144 6.59 4.18 -3.95
N LEU A 145 6.21 5.24 -3.24
CA LEU A 145 6.16 6.60 -3.79
C LEU A 145 7.38 7.46 -3.45
N ASN A 146 8.13 7.13 -2.40
CA ASN A 146 9.35 7.86 -2.07
C ASN A 146 10.40 7.58 -3.14
N GLN A 147 10.92 8.61 -3.80
CA GLN A 147 11.84 8.44 -4.93
C GLN A 147 13.28 8.14 -4.50
N THR A 148 13.66 8.50 -3.27
CA THR A 148 15.04 8.34 -2.76
C THR A 148 15.26 7.02 -2.00
N MET A 149 14.18 6.28 -1.73
CA MET A 149 14.22 5.06 -0.95
C MET A 149 14.84 3.89 -1.71
N SER A 150 15.77 3.18 -1.08
CA SER A 150 16.45 2.00 -1.64
C SER A 150 15.50 0.79 -1.70
N HIS A 151 15.76 -0.18 -2.59
CA HIS A 151 14.98 -1.44 -2.63
C HIS A 151 15.01 -2.21 -1.31
N PHE A 152 16.10 -2.06 -0.53
CA PHE A 152 16.27 -2.68 0.78
C PHE A 152 15.28 -2.09 1.79
N ASP A 153 15.25 -0.76 1.90
CA ASP A 153 14.36 -0.07 2.82
C ASP A 153 12.90 -0.26 2.40
N ARG A 154 12.60 -0.24 1.10
CA ARG A 154 11.25 -0.48 0.56
C ARG A 154 10.69 -1.82 1.05
N ILE A 155 11.48 -2.89 1.00
CA ILE A 155 11.06 -4.21 1.49
C ILE A 155 10.76 -4.14 2.99
N VAL A 156 11.66 -3.52 3.77
CA VAL A 156 11.49 -3.43 5.22
C VAL A 156 10.23 -2.66 5.59
N SER A 157 10.00 -1.50 4.97
CA SER A 157 8.81 -0.66 5.22
C SER A 157 7.53 -1.37 4.78
N ALA A 158 7.47 -1.90 3.55
CA ALA A 158 6.30 -2.59 3.04
C ALA A 158 5.92 -3.81 3.89
N TYR A 159 6.90 -4.65 4.26
CA TYR A 159 6.63 -5.85 5.06
C TYR A 159 6.40 -5.56 6.54
N THR A 160 6.99 -4.49 7.10
CA THR A 160 6.64 -4.05 8.46
C THR A 160 5.14 -3.75 8.53
N SER A 161 4.64 -3.00 7.54
CA SER A 161 3.21 -2.70 7.42
C SER A 161 2.38 -3.95 7.14
N HIS A 162 2.83 -4.84 6.26
CA HIS A 162 2.14 -6.09 5.96
C HIS A 162 1.95 -6.95 7.23
N PHE A 163 3.02 -7.21 7.98
CA PHE A 163 2.96 -8.02 9.20
C PHE A 163 2.08 -7.38 10.27
N PHE A 164 2.15 -6.05 10.43
CA PHE A 164 1.29 -5.33 11.37
C PHE A 164 -0.19 -5.44 10.97
N LEU A 165 -0.53 -5.18 9.70
CA LEU A 165 -1.90 -5.25 9.18
C LEU A 165 -2.47 -6.67 9.23
N ALA A 166 -1.66 -7.69 8.96
CA ALA A 166 -2.04 -9.09 9.10
C ALA A 166 -2.37 -9.42 10.56
N ARG A 167 -1.54 -8.98 11.50
CA ARG A 167 -1.80 -9.19 12.92
C ARG A 167 -3.03 -8.42 13.41
N TRP A 168 -3.21 -7.17 12.97
CA TRP A 168 -4.37 -6.36 13.32
C TRP A 168 -5.68 -7.05 12.89
N TYR A 169 -5.73 -7.57 11.66
CA TYR A 169 -6.87 -8.36 11.19
C TYR A 169 -7.17 -9.54 12.11
N GLN A 170 -6.15 -10.34 12.44
CA GLN A 170 -6.32 -11.50 13.32
C GLN A 170 -6.75 -11.13 14.73
N TYR A 171 -6.17 -10.07 15.29
CA TYR A 171 -6.54 -9.58 16.61
C TYR A 171 -8.02 -9.23 16.66
N LEU A 172 -8.55 -8.53 15.65
CA LEU A 172 -9.98 -8.20 15.60
C LEU A 172 -10.87 -9.43 15.42
N ARG A 173 -10.40 -10.48 14.75
CA ARG A 173 -11.13 -11.77 14.66
C ARG A 173 -11.13 -12.53 16.00
N GLU A 174 -10.03 -12.47 16.74
CA GLU A 174 -9.94 -13.02 18.10
C GLU A 174 -10.90 -12.27 19.04
N GLN A 175 -10.95 -10.94 18.96
CA GLN A 175 -11.85 -10.10 19.76
C GLN A 175 -13.33 -10.31 19.39
N GLU A 176 -13.65 -10.51 18.12
CA GLU A 176 -15.02 -10.81 17.66
C GLU A 176 -15.56 -12.05 18.34
N ASN A 177 -14.74 -13.10 18.47
CA ASN A 177 -15.11 -14.33 19.16
C ASN A 177 -15.19 -14.16 20.68
N SER A 178 -14.29 -13.37 21.28
CA SER A 178 -14.24 -13.23 22.76
C SER A 178 -15.24 -12.23 23.33
N THR A 179 -15.71 -11.29 22.52
CA THR A 179 -16.61 -10.21 22.95
C THR A 179 -18.03 -10.34 22.39
N ASP A 180 -18.37 -11.50 21.82
CA ASP A 180 -19.66 -11.76 21.18
C ASP A 180 -20.05 -10.68 20.14
N GLY A 181 -19.06 -10.28 19.33
CA GLY A 181 -19.25 -9.30 18.25
C GLY A 181 -19.33 -7.82 18.69
N VAL A 182 -19.16 -7.50 19.98
CA VAL A 182 -19.06 -6.09 20.43
C VAL A 182 -17.90 -5.40 19.72
N MET A 183 -16.74 -6.05 19.68
CA MET A 183 -15.57 -5.61 18.92
C MET A 183 -15.38 -6.55 17.72
N SER A 184 -15.42 -6.03 16.51
CA SER A 184 -15.34 -6.86 15.29
C SER A 184 -14.54 -6.18 14.19
N PHE A 185 -14.02 -6.97 13.25
CA PHE A 185 -13.32 -6.43 12.09
C PHE A 185 -14.19 -5.45 11.27
N LYS A 186 -15.49 -5.73 11.16
CA LYS A 186 -16.43 -4.89 10.41
C LYS A 186 -16.65 -3.50 11.04
N ARG A 187 -16.64 -3.41 12.37
CA ARG A 187 -16.92 -2.17 13.12
C ARG A 187 -15.65 -1.40 13.50
N ASN A 188 -14.56 -2.12 13.72
CA ASN A 188 -13.34 -1.59 14.33
C ASN A 188 -12.09 -1.70 13.47
N GLY A 189 -12.17 -2.42 12.34
CA GLY A 189 -11.10 -2.53 11.37
C GLY A 189 -11.31 -1.65 10.15
N ILE A 190 -10.25 -1.54 9.36
CA ILE A 190 -10.34 -1.06 7.98
C ILE A 190 -11.25 -1.97 7.14
N SER A 191 -11.75 -1.47 6.01
CA SER A 191 -12.58 -2.28 5.11
C SER A 191 -11.82 -3.52 4.60
N HIS A 192 -12.55 -4.60 4.32
CA HIS A 192 -11.95 -5.81 3.72
C HIS A 192 -11.25 -5.48 2.39
N GLN A 193 -11.83 -4.58 1.59
CA GLN A 193 -11.22 -4.09 0.36
C GLN A 193 -9.89 -3.38 0.64
N SER A 194 -9.86 -2.46 1.60
CA SER A 194 -8.63 -1.73 1.98
C SER A 194 -7.56 -2.67 2.50
N HIS A 195 -7.92 -3.63 3.37
CA HIS A 195 -6.98 -4.63 3.88
C HIS A 195 -6.35 -5.42 2.73
N LYS A 196 -7.17 -5.90 1.78
CA LYS A 196 -6.68 -6.59 0.59
C LYS A 196 -5.77 -5.71 -0.28
N ILE A 197 -6.12 -4.44 -0.50
CA ILE A 197 -5.29 -3.49 -1.26
C ILE A 197 -3.92 -3.34 -0.59
N PHE A 198 -3.89 -3.11 0.73
CA PHE A 198 -2.64 -2.90 1.46
C PHE A 198 -1.75 -4.15 1.52
N SER A 199 -2.34 -5.33 1.74
CA SER A 199 -1.60 -6.59 1.65
C SER A 199 -1.02 -6.81 0.24
N THR A 200 -1.83 -6.55 -0.79
CA THR A 200 -1.41 -6.69 -2.19
C THR A 200 -0.26 -5.76 -2.52
N LEU A 201 -0.26 -4.51 -2.03
CA LEU A 201 0.84 -3.56 -2.27
C LEU A 201 2.20 -4.07 -1.77
N ALA A 202 2.25 -4.74 -0.62
CA ALA A 202 3.52 -5.27 -0.12
C ALA A 202 4.00 -6.45 -0.98
N ASP A 203 3.10 -7.39 -1.27
CA ASP A 203 3.43 -8.59 -2.05
C ASP A 203 3.80 -8.24 -3.50
N SER A 204 3.07 -7.30 -4.13
CA SER A 204 3.36 -6.86 -5.49
C SER A 204 4.66 -6.07 -5.59
N LEU A 205 5.06 -5.35 -4.53
CA LEU A 205 6.33 -4.62 -4.52
C LEU A 205 7.51 -5.58 -4.51
N LEU A 206 7.50 -6.57 -3.61
CA LEU A 206 8.56 -7.58 -3.57
C LEU A 206 8.60 -8.40 -4.86
N SER A 207 7.44 -8.80 -5.38
CA SER A 207 7.34 -9.50 -6.66
C SER A 207 7.93 -8.68 -7.81
N LEU A 208 7.67 -7.38 -7.83
CA LEU A 208 8.22 -6.45 -8.83
C LEU A 208 9.74 -6.32 -8.70
N ILE A 209 10.26 -6.16 -7.47
CA ILE A 209 11.70 -6.10 -7.20
C ILE A 209 12.40 -7.39 -7.65
N LEU A 210 11.84 -8.56 -7.30
CA LEU A 210 12.39 -9.86 -7.67
C LEU A 210 12.40 -10.08 -9.19
N SER A 211 11.28 -9.79 -9.85
CA SER A 211 11.15 -9.89 -11.31
C SER A 211 12.13 -8.96 -12.03
N HIS A 212 12.20 -7.71 -11.59
CA HIS A 212 13.06 -6.71 -12.21
C HIS A 212 14.55 -7.03 -12.02
N ARG A 213 14.94 -7.54 -10.85
CA ARG A 213 16.30 -8.01 -10.58
C ARG A 213 16.73 -9.12 -11.54
N GLU A 214 15.82 -10.03 -11.89
CA GLU A 214 16.14 -11.17 -12.75
C GLU A 214 16.18 -10.79 -14.23
N TYR A 215 15.15 -10.10 -14.71
CA TYR A 215 14.97 -9.86 -16.15
C TYR A 215 15.60 -8.55 -16.63
N TYR A 216 15.76 -7.57 -15.74
CA TYR A 216 16.23 -6.22 -16.08
C TYR A 216 17.24 -5.67 -15.05
N PRO A 217 18.32 -6.41 -14.70
CA PRO A 217 19.25 -6.02 -13.64
C PRO A 217 19.95 -4.68 -13.88
N ASP A 218 20.21 -4.33 -15.14
CA ASP A 218 20.94 -3.10 -15.50
C ASP A 218 20.02 -1.88 -15.67
N THR A 219 18.71 -2.08 -15.59
CA THR A 219 17.70 -1.03 -15.70
C THR A 219 17.28 -0.58 -14.29
N PRO A 220 17.15 0.74 -14.02
CA PRO A 220 16.68 1.20 -12.72
C PRO A 220 15.19 0.90 -12.54
N LEU A 221 14.83 0.23 -11.45
CA LEU A 221 13.43 0.06 -11.06
C LEU A 221 12.94 1.32 -10.33
N MET A 222 11.86 1.94 -10.82
CA MET A 222 11.25 3.13 -10.22
C MET A 222 9.80 2.85 -9.79
N PRO A 223 9.56 2.31 -8.58
CA PRO A 223 8.22 1.86 -8.15
C PRO A 223 7.13 2.95 -8.25
N TRP A 224 7.50 4.22 -8.03
CA TRP A 224 6.58 5.37 -8.10
C TRP A 224 6.05 5.66 -9.51
N LYS A 225 6.64 5.05 -10.56
CA LYS A 225 6.17 5.15 -11.94
C LYS A 225 5.18 4.04 -12.32
N HIS A 226 4.98 3.03 -11.48
CA HIS A 226 4.08 1.89 -11.74
C HIS A 226 2.63 2.14 -11.30
N GLY A 227 2.13 3.37 -11.46
CA GLY A 227 0.75 3.77 -11.14
C GLY A 227 -0.09 4.07 -12.39
N THR A 228 -1.36 4.43 -12.19
CA THR A 228 -2.30 4.78 -13.26
C THR A 228 -2.36 6.28 -13.55
N GLU A 229 -1.54 7.09 -12.86
CA GLU A 229 -1.48 8.56 -13.00
C GLU A 229 -1.44 9.02 -14.47
N ALA A 230 -0.62 8.39 -15.32
CA ALA A 230 -0.54 8.77 -16.73
C ALA A 230 -1.90 8.64 -17.46
N CYS A 231 -2.69 7.63 -17.12
CA CYS A 231 -4.02 7.44 -17.67
C CYS A 231 -4.99 8.51 -17.17
N GLU A 232 -4.94 8.84 -15.87
CA GLU A 232 -5.77 9.89 -15.27
C GLU A 232 -5.51 11.26 -15.91
N HIS A 233 -4.25 11.57 -16.23
CA HIS A 233 -3.89 12.79 -16.97
C HIS A 233 -4.41 12.80 -18.41
N ILE A 234 -4.33 11.67 -19.13
CA ILE A 234 -4.92 11.55 -20.47
C ILE A 234 -6.42 11.84 -20.41
N PHE A 235 -7.14 11.27 -19.43
CA PHE A 235 -8.56 11.55 -19.23
C PHE A 235 -8.81 13.01 -18.83
N GLY A 236 -7.94 13.61 -18.01
CA GLY A 236 -7.99 15.03 -17.70
C GLY A 236 -7.94 15.90 -18.97
N TRP A 237 -7.00 15.62 -19.87
CA TRP A 237 -6.89 16.32 -21.15
C TRP A 237 -8.08 16.09 -22.07
N MET A 238 -8.60 14.87 -22.13
CA MET A 238 -9.83 14.60 -22.88
C MET A 238 -10.99 15.46 -22.37
N ARG A 239 -11.11 15.65 -21.05
CA ARG A 239 -12.13 16.54 -20.46
C ARG A 239 -11.87 18.02 -20.70
N VAL A 240 -10.61 18.46 -20.80
CA VAL A 240 -10.27 19.84 -21.19
C VAL A 240 -10.70 20.11 -22.64
N ILE A 241 -10.51 19.14 -23.53
CA ILE A 241 -10.92 19.27 -24.94
C ILE A 241 -12.45 19.20 -25.06
N LEU A 242 -13.07 18.23 -24.39
CA LEU A 242 -14.52 18.02 -24.39
C LEU A 242 -14.96 17.40 -23.04
N PRO A 243 -15.54 18.18 -22.12
CA PRO A 243 -15.85 17.70 -20.76
C PRO A 243 -16.72 16.44 -20.69
N ASN A 244 -17.74 16.34 -21.55
CA ASN A 244 -18.69 15.24 -21.60
C ASN A 244 -18.54 14.44 -22.90
N PHE A 245 -17.34 13.91 -23.14
CA PHE A 245 -17.02 13.17 -24.36
C PHE A 245 -17.65 11.76 -24.38
N THR A 246 -18.12 11.33 -25.54
CA THR A 246 -18.53 9.93 -25.79
C THR A 246 -17.32 9.04 -26.10
N VAL A 247 -17.52 7.72 -26.14
CA VAL A 247 -16.45 6.77 -26.53
C VAL A 247 -15.91 7.08 -27.95
N LEU A 248 -16.79 7.51 -28.87
CA LEU A 248 -16.38 7.90 -30.21
C LEU A 248 -15.49 9.15 -30.18
N ASP A 249 -15.88 10.16 -29.40
CA ASP A 249 -15.10 11.38 -29.22
C ASP A 249 -13.71 11.06 -28.63
N ALA A 250 -13.64 10.19 -27.62
CA ALA A 250 -12.37 9.76 -27.04
C ALA A 250 -11.43 9.16 -28.08
N ARG A 251 -11.95 8.29 -28.96
CA ARG A 251 -11.18 7.67 -30.04
C ARG A 251 -10.73 8.71 -31.07
N GLN A 252 -11.60 9.64 -31.44
CA GLN A 252 -11.27 10.71 -32.39
C GLN A 252 -10.32 11.76 -31.81
N MET A 253 -10.27 11.93 -30.49
CA MET A 253 -9.34 12.83 -29.79
C MET A 253 -7.92 12.27 -29.68
N MET A 254 -7.70 10.97 -29.88
CA MET A 254 -6.38 10.33 -29.71
C MET A 254 -5.23 11.05 -30.46
N PRO A 255 -5.36 11.45 -31.74
CA PRO A 255 -4.30 12.19 -32.43
C PRO A 255 -3.96 13.53 -31.75
N LYS A 256 -4.97 14.25 -31.23
CA LYS A 256 -4.79 15.49 -30.49
C LYS A 256 -4.04 15.25 -29.18
N ILE A 257 -4.42 14.19 -28.45
CA ILE A 257 -3.73 13.77 -27.23
C ILE A 257 -2.26 13.44 -27.50
N PHE A 258 -1.95 12.68 -28.57
CA PHE A 258 -0.57 12.37 -28.93
C PHE A 258 0.26 13.62 -29.23
N ILE A 259 -0.30 14.60 -29.93
CA ILE A 259 0.38 15.88 -30.20
C ILE A 259 0.63 16.65 -28.91
N ILE A 260 -0.35 16.72 -28.01
CA ILE A 260 -0.22 17.37 -26.70
C ILE A 260 0.90 16.69 -25.91
N VAL A 261 0.83 15.36 -25.71
CA VAL A 261 1.83 14.58 -24.98
C VAL A 261 3.23 14.79 -25.56
N LYS A 262 3.38 14.68 -26.89
CA LYS A 262 4.67 14.91 -27.57
C LYS A 262 5.18 16.33 -27.35
N SER A 263 4.31 17.33 -27.40
CA SER A 263 4.69 18.74 -27.19
C SER A 263 5.15 19.00 -25.76
N ILE A 264 4.54 18.35 -24.78
CA ILE A 264 4.96 18.42 -23.37
C ILE A 264 6.29 17.70 -23.16
N MET A 265 6.44 16.48 -23.66
CA MET A 265 7.71 15.72 -23.58
C MET A 265 8.86 16.44 -24.28
N SER A 266 8.56 17.26 -25.30
CA SER A 266 9.54 18.09 -26.00
C SER A 266 9.79 19.45 -25.32
N GLY A 267 9.17 19.73 -24.18
CA GLY A 267 9.30 21.01 -23.46
C GLY A 267 8.66 22.23 -24.13
N LYS A 268 7.89 22.03 -25.21
CA LYS A 268 7.31 23.12 -26.02
C LYS A 268 6.07 23.75 -25.37
N VAL A 269 5.37 22.99 -24.55
CA VAL A 269 4.15 23.42 -23.85
C VAL A 269 4.31 23.09 -22.37
N LYS A 270 4.07 24.09 -21.52
CA LYS A 270 3.95 23.87 -20.07
C LYS A 270 2.57 23.30 -19.77
N MET A 271 2.53 22.29 -18.90
CA MET A 271 1.26 21.69 -18.46
C MET A 271 0.36 22.77 -17.84
N LEU A 272 -0.86 22.91 -18.37
CA LEU A 272 -1.89 23.77 -17.80
C LEU A 272 -2.34 23.18 -16.46
N LYS A 273 -2.29 23.98 -15.39
CA LYS A 273 -2.99 23.71 -14.14
C LYS A 273 -4.46 24.05 -14.38
N SER A 274 -5.24 23.14 -14.98
CA SER A 274 -6.68 23.40 -15.14
C SER A 274 -7.40 23.33 -13.80
N ASP A 275 -8.53 24.03 -13.66
CA ASP A 275 -9.35 23.94 -12.44
C ASP A 275 -9.97 22.53 -12.24
N HIS A 276 -10.06 21.72 -13.30
CA HIS A 276 -10.39 20.30 -13.23
C HIS A 276 -9.18 19.41 -12.86
N ILE A 277 -7.98 19.99 -12.77
CA ILE A 277 -6.72 19.38 -12.31
C ILE A 277 -6.42 19.81 -10.85
N HIS A 278 -7.35 20.51 -10.16
CA HIS A 278 -7.28 20.75 -8.70
C HIS A 278 -7.32 19.47 -7.85
N SER A 279 -7.47 18.29 -8.46
CA SER A 279 -7.40 16.98 -7.79
C SER A 279 -5.98 16.51 -7.48
N GLY A 280 -5.04 17.42 -7.22
CA GLY A 280 -3.74 17.09 -6.60
C GLY A 280 -2.72 16.35 -7.46
N TYR A 281 -2.96 16.17 -8.77
CA TYR A 281 -2.01 15.51 -9.66
C TYR A 281 -0.90 16.47 -10.12
N GLN A 282 0.03 16.79 -9.23
CA GLN A 282 1.34 17.28 -9.66
C GLN A 282 2.08 16.14 -10.36
N TYR A 283 2.16 16.23 -11.70
CA TYR A 283 2.98 15.34 -12.50
C TYR A 283 4.44 15.45 -12.04
N SER A 284 4.97 14.42 -11.37
CA SER A 284 6.42 14.24 -11.25
C SER A 284 6.92 13.51 -12.50
N PHE A 285 6.75 14.14 -13.67
CA PHE A 285 7.61 13.88 -14.83
C PHE A 285 8.91 14.69 -14.74
N SER A 286 9.10 15.45 -13.65
CA SER A 286 10.31 16.22 -13.43
C SER A 286 11.53 15.32 -13.58
N ASP A 287 12.24 15.52 -14.67
CA ASP A 287 13.56 14.95 -14.96
C ASP A 287 14.57 15.26 -13.84
N SER A 288 14.27 16.19 -12.93
CA SER A 288 15.15 16.57 -11.82
C SER A 288 15.59 15.38 -10.96
N VAL A 289 14.76 14.35 -10.81
CA VAL A 289 15.10 13.15 -10.03
C VAL A 289 15.75 12.07 -10.91
N VAL A 290 15.30 11.93 -12.15
CA VAL A 290 15.85 11.00 -13.17
C VAL A 290 17.28 11.39 -13.57
N CYS A 291 17.61 12.67 -13.54
CA CYS A 291 18.92 13.21 -13.88
C CYS A 291 19.94 13.16 -12.73
N SER A 292 19.62 12.58 -11.57
CA SER A 292 20.61 12.36 -10.52
C SER A 292 21.27 10.98 -10.70
N PRO A 293 22.54 10.90 -11.17
CA PRO A 293 23.18 9.62 -11.47
C PRO A 293 23.21 8.70 -10.25
N LYS A 294 23.44 9.28 -9.07
CA LYS A 294 23.44 8.58 -7.78
C LYS A 294 22.14 7.83 -7.49
N LEU A 295 20.99 8.44 -7.80
CA LEU A 295 19.70 7.81 -7.52
C LEU A 295 19.37 6.72 -8.52
N THR A 296 19.68 6.98 -9.79
CA THR A 296 19.55 5.99 -10.86
C THR A 296 20.40 4.75 -10.55
N ASP A 297 21.63 4.93 -10.07
CA ASP A 297 22.51 3.83 -9.67
C ASP A 297 21.99 3.11 -8.42
N ALA A 298 21.47 3.84 -7.43
CA ALA A 298 20.84 3.23 -6.26
C ALA A 298 19.61 2.38 -6.64
N SER A 299 18.85 2.81 -7.65
CA SER A 299 17.64 2.12 -8.15
C SER A 299 17.95 0.85 -8.95
N LYS A 300 19.23 0.60 -9.27
CA LYS A 300 19.72 -0.65 -9.88
C LYS A 300 20.29 -1.66 -8.86
N LYS A 301 20.45 -1.25 -7.60
CA LYS A 301 20.98 -2.14 -6.55
C LYS A 301 19.86 -2.98 -5.95
N PHE A 302 19.79 -4.23 -6.38
CA PHE A 302 18.80 -5.18 -5.88
C PHE A 302 19.38 -6.07 -4.76
N PRO A 303 18.61 -6.36 -3.70
CA PRO A 303 19.03 -7.33 -2.68
C PRO A 303 19.06 -8.74 -3.27
N ASN A 304 20.02 -9.57 -2.84
CA ASN A 304 20.04 -11.00 -3.11
C ASN A 304 19.04 -11.76 -2.21
N ASN A 305 18.87 -13.07 -2.38
CA ASN A 305 17.87 -13.82 -1.62
C ASN A 305 18.15 -13.85 -0.10
N GLU A 306 19.41 -14.00 0.30
CA GLU A 306 19.81 -14.02 1.72
C GLU A 306 19.56 -12.65 2.38
N GLN A 307 19.86 -11.57 1.66
CA GLN A 307 19.55 -10.22 2.10
C GLN A 307 18.03 -10.01 2.23
N ILE A 308 17.22 -10.53 1.29
CA ILE A 308 15.76 -10.47 1.40
C ILE A 308 15.30 -11.22 2.67
N ASP A 309 15.87 -12.37 2.98
CA ASP A 309 15.56 -13.14 4.21
C ASP A 309 15.80 -12.30 5.46
N GLU A 310 16.96 -11.64 5.51
CA GLU A 310 17.33 -10.76 6.61
C GLU A 310 16.43 -9.52 6.73
N LEU A 311 16.10 -8.89 5.60
CA LEU A 311 15.21 -7.73 5.55
C LEU A 311 13.79 -8.09 6.01
N LEU A 312 13.28 -9.26 5.62
CA LEU A 312 11.97 -9.75 6.05
C LEU A 312 11.96 -10.08 7.55
N LYS A 313 13.02 -10.70 8.08
CA LYS A 313 13.19 -10.90 9.53
C LYS A 313 13.25 -9.57 10.29
N LEU A 314 13.94 -8.57 9.74
CA LEU A 314 14.01 -7.22 10.31
C LEU A 314 12.63 -6.55 10.32
N ALA A 315 11.90 -6.63 9.22
CA ALA A 315 10.53 -6.12 9.09
C ALA A 315 9.59 -6.79 10.10
N GLU A 316 9.68 -8.11 10.24
CA GLU A 316 8.90 -8.87 11.23
C GLU A 316 9.23 -8.44 12.66
N LYS A 317 10.52 -8.22 12.98
CA LYS A 317 10.95 -7.73 14.30
C LYS A 317 10.39 -6.33 14.59
N ARG A 318 10.43 -5.41 13.61
CA ARG A 318 9.83 -4.07 13.74
C ARG A 318 8.33 -4.17 13.99
N ALA A 319 7.61 -4.95 13.18
CA ALA A 319 6.18 -5.16 13.33
C ALA A 319 5.84 -5.77 14.69
N LYS A 320 6.56 -6.81 15.14
CA LYS A 320 6.38 -7.44 16.46
C LYS A 320 6.55 -6.45 17.62
N THR A 321 7.47 -5.51 17.49
CA THR A 321 7.69 -4.46 18.49
C THR A 321 6.46 -3.56 18.61
N LEU A 322 5.91 -3.10 17.48
CA LEU A 322 4.67 -2.31 17.43
C LEU A 322 3.44 -3.10 17.90
N ILE A 323 3.35 -4.37 17.52
CA ILE A 323 2.28 -5.29 17.96
C ILE A 323 2.32 -5.46 19.48
N LYS A 324 3.49 -5.66 20.08
CA LYS A 324 3.66 -5.75 21.54
C LYS A 324 3.31 -4.43 22.22
N PHE A 325 3.76 -3.31 21.66
CA PHE A 325 3.47 -1.97 22.18
C PHE A 325 1.96 -1.68 22.22
N THR A 326 1.25 -2.06 21.16
CA THR A 326 -0.20 -1.89 21.04
C THR A 326 -1.01 -2.87 21.89
N GLY A 327 -0.41 -3.94 22.42
CA GLY A 327 -1.14 -4.96 23.18
C GLY A 327 -1.85 -5.98 22.30
N MET A 328 -1.44 -6.10 21.03
CA MET A 328 -2.00 -7.04 20.07
C MET A 328 -1.29 -8.40 20.08
N GLN A 329 -0.43 -8.73 21.03
CA GLN A 329 0.21 -10.06 21.07
C GLN A 329 -0.83 -11.19 21.17
N LYS A 330 -0.54 -12.36 20.60
CA LYS A 330 -1.34 -13.56 20.88
C LYS A 330 -1.14 -13.92 22.35
N VAL A 331 -2.23 -14.15 23.08
CA VAL A 331 -2.14 -14.67 24.46
C VAL A 331 -1.96 -16.19 24.35
N PRO A 332 -0.85 -16.76 24.86
CA PRO A 332 -0.70 -18.22 24.91
C PRO A 332 -1.77 -18.80 25.85
N GLY A 333 -2.62 -19.71 25.36
CA GLY A 333 -3.52 -20.51 26.23
C GLY A 333 -5.02 -20.55 25.93
N LYS A 334 -5.51 -19.93 24.85
CA LYS A 334 -6.87 -20.25 24.34
C LYS A 334 -6.76 -21.06 23.05
N GLU A 335 -6.62 -22.37 23.18
CA GLU A 335 -7.10 -23.27 22.12
C GLU A 335 -8.57 -22.94 21.88
N SER A 336 -8.95 -22.74 20.62
CA SER A 336 -10.37 -22.62 20.31
C SER A 336 -11.02 -23.94 20.74
N SER A 337 -11.84 -23.89 21.77
CA SER A 337 -12.75 -24.98 22.09
C SER A 337 -13.61 -25.21 20.85
N ARG A 338 -13.25 -26.21 20.05
CA ARG A 338 -14.17 -26.80 19.08
C ARG A 338 -15.32 -27.34 19.91
N SER A 339 -16.45 -26.64 19.91
CA SER A 339 -17.71 -27.21 20.38
C SER A 339 -18.12 -28.30 19.39
N SER A 340 -17.60 -29.51 19.61
CA SER A 340 -18.21 -30.73 19.12
C SER A 340 -19.47 -31.01 19.94
N THR A 341 -20.53 -30.25 19.69
CA THR A 341 -21.89 -30.69 20.03
C THR A 341 -22.34 -31.63 18.93
N GLY A 342 -21.91 -32.88 19.03
CA GLY A 342 -22.61 -33.98 18.37
C GLY A 342 -24.03 -34.02 18.93
N ARG A 343 -25.02 -33.69 18.11
CA ARG A 343 -26.40 -34.10 18.38
C ARG A 343 -26.46 -35.60 18.13
N SER A 344 -26.45 -36.37 19.21
CA SER A 344 -27.05 -37.70 19.23
C SER A 344 -28.52 -37.53 18.88
N VAL A 345 -28.91 -38.08 17.73
CA VAL A 345 -30.32 -38.32 17.40
C VAL A 345 -30.62 -39.68 18.01
N ASP A 346 -31.30 -39.67 19.16
CA ASP A 346 -31.97 -40.84 19.71
C ASP A 346 -33.48 -40.68 19.51
N ASN A 347 -34.00 -41.62 18.73
CA ASN A 347 -35.31 -42.29 18.73
C ASN A 347 -36.63 -41.51 18.62
N GLY A 348 -37.36 -41.90 17.56
CA GLY A 348 -38.78 -41.74 17.30
C GLY A 348 -39.14 -42.46 16.01
#